data_AF-A0A1Q3JXQ0-F1
#
_entry.id   AF-A0A1Q3JXQ0-F1
#
_cell.length_a   1.000
_cell.length_b   1.000
_cell.length_c   1.000
_cell.angle_alpha   90.00
_cell.angle_beta   90.00
_cell.angle_gamma   90.00
#
_symmetry.space_group_name_H-M   'P 1'
#
loop_
_entity.id
_entity.type
_entity.pdbx_description
1 polymer ?
#
loop_
_entity_poly.entity_id
_entity_poly.type
_entity_poly.pdbx_seq_one_letter_code
_entity_poly.pdbx_strand_id
1 'polypeptide(L)'
;MSAEQAKFILGAQANLWTEFVKTREHVEYMVLPRMAALAELTWTPLAAKDFVDFRNRLQPHLIAYGQLGLHYSKGNYSVDIKPLTNDGQLKVRLYTEMKDAEIRYTIDGSQPGVNSTLYTEPFDVKSSINVQAVTVEDGNVMPLVPSSQSFVMHKAIGAKITYKNQPSNAYLADGPNSLVDGIRGTYAVGKYWHGFYAKDLVATIDFGIAKNISSIKLGTLQHYRDWIFLPSKVLFEISNDGVNFKEVANVVNDVPATETQSTIKDFTAKFNIENARYIRVSATILPAAPKGHPGEGKPVWIFADEIIVE
;
A
#
# COMPACT_ATOMS: atom_id res chain seq x y z
N MET A 1 -25.68 0.91 -10.89
CA MET A 1 -27.08 0.54 -10.54
C MET A 1 -27.97 1.71 -10.91
N SER A 2 -29.07 1.49 -11.63
CA SER A 2 -30.05 2.55 -11.94
C SER A 2 -31.02 2.82 -10.78
N ALA A 3 -31.77 3.91 -10.85
CA ALA A 3 -32.82 4.23 -9.88
C ALA A 3 -33.94 3.17 -9.86
N GLU A 4 -34.29 2.62 -11.01
CA GLU A 4 -35.26 1.53 -11.15
C GLU A 4 -34.78 0.24 -10.46
N GLN A 5 -33.49 -0.08 -10.60
CA GLN A 5 -32.89 -1.26 -9.96
C GLN A 5 -32.84 -1.11 -8.43
N ALA A 6 -32.61 0.10 -7.92
CA ALA A 6 -32.55 0.38 -6.49
C ALA A 6 -33.84 0.02 -5.75
N LYS A 7 -35.00 0.13 -6.40
CA LYS A 7 -36.33 -0.15 -5.82
C LYS A 7 -36.54 -1.62 -5.44
N PHE A 8 -35.75 -2.54 -5.98
CA PHE A 8 -35.82 -3.96 -5.63
C PHE A 8 -35.05 -4.31 -4.35
N ILE A 9 -34.29 -3.38 -3.76
CA ILE A 9 -33.59 -3.59 -2.51
C ILE A 9 -34.56 -3.38 -1.35
N LEU A 10 -34.95 -4.48 -0.68
CA LEU A 10 -35.91 -4.45 0.43
C LEU A 10 -35.27 -4.20 1.81
N GLY A 11 -33.97 -4.43 1.95
CA GLY A 11 -33.26 -4.26 3.20
C GLY A 11 -31.85 -4.83 3.18
N ALA A 12 -31.20 -4.84 4.35
CA ALA A 12 -29.90 -5.44 4.56
C ALA A 12 -29.87 -6.23 5.88
N GLN A 13 -29.04 -7.27 5.94
CA GLN A 13 -28.86 -8.15 7.08
C GLN A 13 -27.36 -8.50 7.21
N ALA A 14 -26.87 -8.65 8.43
CA ALA A 14 -25.57 -9.27 8.69
C ALA A 14 -25.76 -10.64 9.33
N ASN A 15 -25.14 -11.66 8.75
CA ASN A 15 -25.18 -13.02 9.25
C ASN A 15 -23.96 -13.28 10.12
N LEU A 16 -24.13 -14.05 11.20
CA LEU A 16 -23.03 -14.63 11.95
C LEU A 16 -23.09 -16.15 11.81
N TRP A 17 -22.12 -16.72 11.11
CA TRP A 17 -21.88 -18.15 11.06
C TRP A 17 -20.96 -18.56 12.20
N THR A 18 -21.23 -19.68 12.85
CA THR A 18 -20.65 -20.02 14.15
C THR A 18 -19.71 -21.23 14.12
N GLU A 19 -19.14 -21.56 12.97
CA GLU A 19 -18.20 -22.69 12.83
C GLU A 19 -17.00 -22.58 13.79
N PHE A 20 -16.55 -21.34 14.05
CA PHE A 20 -15.42 -21.03 14.94
C PHE A 20 -15.82 -20.18 16.16
N VAL A 21 -17.11 -19.90 16.32
CA VAL A 21 -17.64 -19.05 17.41
C VAL A 21 -18.32 -19.94 18.44
N LYS A 22 -17.54 -20.45 19.38
CA LYS A 22 -17.95 -21.53 20.28
C LYS A 22 -18.65 -21.07 21.56
N THR A 23 -18.54 -19.80 21.91
CA THR A 23 -19.10 -19.26 23.16
C THR A 23 -19.95 -18.03 22.88
N ARG A 24 -20.85 -17.72 23.81
CA ARG A 24 -21.69 -16.53 23.74
C ARG A 24 -20.85 -15.25 23.75
N GLU A 25 -19.81 -15.21 24.56
CA GLU A 25 -18.91 -14.07 24.66
C GLU A 25 -18.22 -13.83 23.31
N HIS A 26 -17.81 -14.90 22.62
CA HIS A 26 -17.25 -14.76 21.27
C HIS A 26 -18.31 -14.30 20.26
N VAL A 27 -19.57 -14.73 20.37
CA VAL A 27 -20.68 -14.18 19.56
C VAL A 27 -20.82 -12.68 19.79
N GLU A 28 -20.89 -12.25 21.05
CA GLU A 28 -20.98 -10.83 21.43
C GLU A 28 -19.79 -10.03 20.88
N TYR A 29 -18.56 -10.57 20.97
CA TYR A 29 -17.36 -9.91 20.48
C TYR A 29 -17.40 -9.74 18.97
N MET A 30 -17.93 -10.74 18.28
CA MET A 30 -18.08 -10.69 16.84
C MET A 30 -19.17 -9.70 16.43
N VAL A 31 -20.30 -9.62 17.11
CA VAL A 31 -21.39 -8.73 16.63
C VAL A 31 -21.33 -7.31 17.16
N LEU A 32 -20.71 -7.06 18.31
CA LEU A 32 -20.60 -5.74 18.92
C LEU A 32 -19.19 -5.16 18.71
N PRO A 33 -19.05 -3.92 18.19
CA PRO A 33 -20.09 -2.94 17.85
C PRO A 33 -20.60 -2.99 16.39
N ARG A 34 -20.19 -3.98 15.57
CA ARG A 34 -20.58 -4.06 14.15
C ARG A 34 -22.10 -3.95 13.91
N MET A 35 -22.91 -4.47 14.82
CA MET A 35 -24.37 -4.38 14.80
C MET A 35 -24.87 -2.93 14.84
N ALA A 36 -24.20 -2.03 15.57
CA ALA A 36 -24.56 -0.60 15.60
C ALA A 36 -24.30 0.05 14.22
N ALA A 37 -23.22 -0.31 13.54
CA ALA A 37 -22.94 0.16 12.18
C ALA A 37 -23.97 -0.36 11.16
N LEU A 38 -24.42 -1.62 11.30
CA LEU A 38 -25.51 -2.14 10.47
C LEU A 38 -26.82 -1.39 10.71
N ALA A 39 -27.14 -1.07 11.96
CA ALA A 39 -28.36 -0.32 12.30
C ALA A 39 -28.33 1.11 11.71
N GLU A 40 -27.20 1.81 11.80
CA GLU A 40 -27.01 3.11 11.14
C GLU A 40 -27.16 2.98 9.61
N LEU A 41 -26.61 1.92 9.01
CA LEU A 41 -26.70 1.68 7.57
C LEU A 41 -28.15 1.51 7.10
N THR A 42 -28.97 0.77 7.84
CA THR A 42 -30.33 0.43 7.43
C THR A 42 -31.38 1.46 7.82
N TRP A 43 -31.13 2.27 8.85
CA TRP A 43 -32.12 3.21 9.38
C TRP A 43 -31.88 4.67 8.99
N THR A 44 -30.61 5.09 8.87
CA THR A 44 -30.27 6.51 8.65
C THR A 44 -30.27 6.87 7.15
N PRO A 45 -30.89 7.98 6.73
CA PRO A 45 -30.83 8.44 5.35
C PRO A 45 -29.40 8.67 4.88
N LEU A 46 -29.09 8.36 3.62
CA LEU A 46 -27.72 8.46 3.07
C LEU A 46 -27.10 9.85 3.25
N ALA A 47 -27.88 10.91 3.07
CA ALA A 47 -27.42 12.30 3.21
C ALA A 47 -27.03 12.68 4.64
N ALA A 48 -27.45 11.90 5.64
CA ALA A 48 -27.15 12.13 7.06
C ALA A 48 -26.06 11.20 7.59
N LYS A 49 -25.52 10.28 6.77
CA LYS A 49 -24.46 9.37 7.20
C LYS A 49 -23.13 10.09 7.22
N ASP A 50 -22.52 10.14 8.40
CA ASP A 50 -21.17 10.65 8.59
C ASP A 50 -20.42 9.71 9.55
N PHE A 51 -19.26 9.23 9.13
CA PHE A 51 -18.49 8.23 9.89
C PHE A 51 -17.88 8.81 11.17
N VAL A 52 -17.44 10.08 11.13
CA VAL A 52 -16.84 10.75 12.29
C VAL A 52 -17.90 10.96 13.37
N ASP A 53 -19.07 11.42 12.96
CA ASP A 53 -20.24 11.59 13.82
C ASP A 53 -20.73 10.24 14.37
N PHE A 54 -20.86 9.21 13.52
CA PHE A 54 -21.20 7.84 13.96
C PHE A 54 -20.23 7.33 15.03
N ARG A 55 -18.91 7.46 14.81
CA ARG A 55 -17.88 7.04 15.77
C ARG A 55 -18.00 7.78 17.11
N ASN A 56 -18.35 9.06 17.08
CA ASN A 56 -18.59 9.85 18.29
C ASN A 56 -19.79 9.33 19.07
N ARG A 57 -20.91 9.06 18.38
CA ARG A 57 -22.12 8.51 19.01
C ARG A 57 -21.96 7.06 19.46
N LEU A 58 -21.04 6.31 18.85
CA LEU A 58 -20.75 4.93 19.25
C LEU A 58 -20.16 4.85 20.68
N GLN A 59 -19.42 5.86 21.14
CA GLN A 59 -18.74 5.83 22.44
C GLN A 59 -19.67 5.54 23.62
N PRO A 60 -20.78 6.28 23.84
CA PRO A 60 -21.74 5.95 24.89
C PRO A 60 -22.38 4.56 24.75
N HIS A 61 -22.49 4.00 23.53
CA HIS A 61 -22.94 2.61 23.36
C HIS A 61 -21.91 1.61 23.90
N LEU A 62 -20.60 1.83 23.68
CA LEU A 62 -19.54 0.96 24.22
C LEU A 62 -19.52 0.99 25.76
N ILE A 63 -19.76 2.16 26.35
CA ILE A 63 -19.93 2.31 27.81
C ILE A 63 -21.12 1.47 28.28
N ALA A 64 -22.28 1.61 27.63
CA ALA A 64 -23.48 0.84 27.98
C ALA A 64 -23.27 -0.67 27.83
N TYR A 65 -22.59 -1.13 26.77
CA TYR A 65 -22.24 -2.55 26.61
C TYR A 65 -21.40 -3.06 27.77
N GLY A 66 -20.39 -2.29 28.19
CA GLY A 66 -19.57 -2.61 29.35
C GLY A 66 -20.37 -2.68 30.66
N GLN A 67 -21.26 -1.71 30.90
CA GLN A 67 -22.14 -1.70 32.08
C GLN A 67 -23.12 -2.88 32.12
N LEU A 68 -23.56 -3.35 30.94
CA LEU A 68 -24.40 -4.54 30.79
C LEU A 68 -23.62 -5.86 30.85
N GLY A 69 -22.29 -5.80 30.96
CA GLY A 69 -21.43 -6.98 30.99
C GLY A 69 -21.31 -7.72 29.65
N LEU A 70 -21.64 -7.06 28.53
CA LEU A 70 -21.54 -7.64 27.19
C LEU A 70 -20.07 -7.68 26.75
N HIS A 71 -19.67 -8.80 26.15
CA HIS A 71 -18.30 -8.98 25.67
C HIS A 71 -18.17 -8.41 24.26
N TYR A 72 -17.84 -7.12 24.10
CA TYR A 72 -17.73 -6.46 22.78
C TYR A 72 -16.28 -6.27 22.34
N SER A 73 -16.06 -6.08 21.02
CA SER A 73 -14.75 -5.69 20.49
C SER A 73 -14.44 -4.23 20.81
N LYS A 74 -13.32 -3.98 21.49
CA LYS A 74 -12.90 -2.63 21.89
C LYS A 74 -12.32 -1.78 20.75
N GLY A 75 -12.22 -2.32 19.53
CA GLY A 75 -11.72 -1.61 18.35
C GLY A 75 -10.38 -2.12 17.83
N ASN A 76 -9.92 -1.54 16.71
CA ASN A 76 -8.62 -1.85 16.11
C ASN A 76 -7.56 -0.82 16.56
N TYR A 77 -6.60 -1.30 17.34
CA TYR A 77 -5.50 -0.49 17.88
C TYR A 77 -4.32 -0.32 16.91
N SER A 78 -4.42 -0.82 15.67
CA SER A 78 -3.37 -0.62 14.67
C SER A 78 -3.23 0.85 14.28
N VAL A 79 -2.02 1.21 13.85
CA VAL A 79 -1.72 2.52 13.29
C VAL A 79 -1.45 2.33 11.79
N ASP A 80 -2.25 2.99 10.96
CA ASP A 80 -1.96 3.10 9.54
C ASP A 80 -0.79 4.06 9.34
N ILE A 81 0.26 3.56 8.68
CA ILE A 81 1.47 4.33 8.34
C ILE A 81 1.47 4.53 6.83
N LYS A 82 1.28 5.77 6.37
CA LYS A 82 1.12 6.08 4.95
C LYS A 82 2.12 7.13 4.47
N PRO A 83 2.68 6.98 3.25
CA PRO A 83 3.45 8.04 2.62
C PRO A 83 2.51 9.18 2.21
N LEU A 84 2.98 10.40 2.36
CA LEU A 84 2.43 11.58 1.73
C LEU A 84 3.55 12.17 0.88
N THR A 85 3.49 11.93 -0.42
CA THR A 85 4.48 12.45 -1.37
C THR A 85 3.93 13.65 -2.12
N ASN A 86 4.71 14.73 -2.14
CA ASN A 86 4.42 15.91 -2.95
C ASN A 86 5.72 16.65 -3.30
N ASP A 87 5.84 17.11 -4.54
CA ASP A 87 6.93 17.98 -5.01
C ASP A 87 8.35 17.55 -4.58
N GLY A 88 8.67 16.26 -4.71
CA GLY A 88 10.00 15.77 -4.38
C GLY A 88 10.25 15.49 -2.88
N GLN A 89 9.22 15.62 -2.04
CA GLN A 89 9.29 15.41 -0.59
C GLN A 89 8.45 14.20 -0.17
N LEU A 90 8.90 13.51 0.87
CA LEU A 90 8.16 12.45 1.55
C LEU A 90 7.87 12.86 2.98
N LYS A 91 6.59 12.88 3.33
CA LYS A 91 6.12 12.91 4.72
C LYS A 91 5.49 11.57 5.08
N VAL A 92 5.47 11.26 6.36
CA VAL A 92 4.75 10.09 6.89
C VAL A 92 3.54 10.57 7.68
N ARG A 93 2.36 10.07 7.32
CA ARG A 93 1.13 10.24 8.09
C ARG A 93 0.85 8.98 8.89
N LEU A 94 0.59 9.16 10.18
CA LEU A 94 0.10 8.12 11.06
C LEU A 94 -1.39 8.36 11.32
N TYR A 95 -2.18 7.29 11.32
CA TYR A 95 -3.62 7.37 11.55
C TYR A 95 -4.10 6.16 12.35
N THR A 96 -5.08 6.38 13.23
CA THR A 96 -5.81 5.30 13.89
C THR A 96 -7.30 5.64 13.91
N GLU A 97 -8.14 4.61 13.89
CA GLU A 97 -9.58 4.79 14.05
C GLU A 97 -10.00 5.03 15.50
N MET A 98 -9.13 4.67 16.46
CA MET A 98 -9.36 4.84 17.89
C MET A 98 -9.52 6.32 18.24
N LYS A 99 -10.65 6.66 18.84
CA LYS A 99 -10.95 8.02 19.26
C LYS A 99 -10.13 8.34 20.52
N ASP A 100 -9.58 9.56 20.58
CA ASP A 100 -8.83 10.10 21.73
C ASP A 100 -7.53 9.33 22.11
N ALA A 101 -7.17 8.29 21.35
CA ALA A 101 -5.93 7.56 21.53
C ALA A 101 -4.73 8.39 21.05
N GLU A 102 -3.65 8.38 21.83
CA GLU A 102 -2.37 8.92 21.40
C GLU A 102 -1.70 7.94 20.43
N ILE A 103 -1.02 8.47 19.41
CA ILE A 103 -0.11 7.65 18.58
C ILE A 103 1.32 7.96 19.03
N ARG A 104 2.06 6.92 19.42
CA ARG A 104 3.48 7.00 19.80
C ARG A 104 4.33 6.25 18.79
N TYR A 105 5.47 6.80 18.39
CA TYR A 105 6.29 6.22 17.32
C TYR A 105 7.80 6.41 17.49
N THR A 106 8.54 5.61 16.73
CA THR A 106 9.99 5.68 16.51
C THR A 106 10.26 5.59 15.01
N ILE A 107 11.45 6.00 14.56
CA ILE A 107 11.85 6.01 13.13
C ILE A 107 13.09 5.17 12.83
N ASP A 108 13.68 4.56 13.85
CA ASP A 108 14.87 3.72 13.77
C ASP A 108 14.56 2.21 13.81
N GLY A 109 13.27 1.85 13.88
CA GLY A 109 12.80 0.47 14.02
C GLY A 109 12.71 -0.05 15.46
N SER A 110 13.08 0.75 16.47
CA SER A 110 12.92 0.35 17.87
C SER A 110 11.45 0.29 18.29
N GLN A 111 11.08 -0.56 19.25
CA GLN A 111 9.70 -0.66 19.71
C GLN A 111 9.28 0.61 20.48
N PRO A 112 8.21 1.31 20.07
CA PRO A 112 7.74 2.50 20.78
C PRO A 112 7.03 2.12 22.07
N GLY A 113 7.16 2.98 23.08
CA GLY A 113 6.43 2.91 24.34
C GLY A 113 5.70 4.22 24.65
N VAL A 114 5.12 4.31 25.84
CA VAL A 114 4.35 5.49 26.29
C VAL A 114 5.14 6.79 26.30
N ASN A 115 6.47 6.71 26.43
CA ASN A 115 7.38 7.86 26.44
C ASN A 115 8.04 8.14 25.08
N SER A 116 7.72 7.37 24.04
CA SER A 116 8.21 7.63 22.69
C SER A 116 7.61 8.90 22.11
N THR A 117 8.10 9.33 20.94
CA THR A 117 7.63 10.56 20.29
C THR A 117 6.12 10.52 20.07
N LEU A 118 5.42 11.55 20.55
CA LEU A 118 4.01 11.75 20.30
C LEU A 118 3.81 12.22 18.85
N TYR A 119 2.92 11.56 18.13
CA TYR A 119 2.51 12.00 16.80
C TYR A 119 1.44 13.08 16.91
N THR A 120 1.71 14.25 16.33
CA THR A 120 0.78 15.39 16.29
C THR A 120 0.44 15.83 14.87
N GLU A 121 1.36 15.63 13.92
CA GLU A 121 1.19 15.96 12.51
C GLU A 121 2.14 15.12 11.63
N PRO A 122 1.91 15.04 10.30
CA PRO A 122 2.83 14.36 9.40
C PRO A 122 4.26 14.93 9.44
N PHE A 123 5.26 14.06 9.53
CA PHE A 123 6.67 14.45 9.66
C PHE A 123 7.48 14.15 8.40
N ASP A 124 8.50 14.96 8.13
CA ASP A 124 9.39 14.80 6.97
C ASP A 124 10.36 13.62 7.11
N VAL A 125 10.60 12.94 5.99
CA VAL A 125 11.59 11.86 5.86
C VAL A 125 12.77 12.36 5.04
N LYS A 126 13.92 12.53 5.70
CA LYS A 126 15.15 13.07 5.07
C LYS A 126 16.17 11.99 4.70
N SER A 127 16.01 10.79 5.25
CA SER A 127 16.83 9.60 4.99
C SER A 127 15.95 8.37 5.12
N SER A 128 16.41 7.21 4.65
CA SER A 128 15.68 5.96 4.86
C SER A 128 15.45 5.71 6.35
N ILE A 129 14.24 5.29 6.71
CA ILE A 129 13.80 5.07 8.10
C ILE A 129 12.94 3.81 8.20
N ASN A 130 12.79 3.29 9.43
CA ASN A 130 11.83 2.26 9.77
C ASN A 130 10.90 2.80 10.86
N VAL A 131 9.66 3.11 10.48
CA VAL A 131 8.67 3.63 11.40
C VAL A 131 7.99 2.49 12.13
N GLN A 132 8.05 2.51 13.47
CA GLN A 132 7.20 1.69 14.33
C GLN A 132 6.21 2.60 15.05
N ALA A 133 4.94 2.23 15.10
CA ALA A 133 3.91 3.03 15.74
C ALA A 133 2.91 2.19 16.56
N VAL A 134 2.47 2.73 17.69
CA VAL A 134 1.47 2.13 18.57
C VAL A 134 0.44 3.17 18.98
N THR A 135 -0.77 2.69 19.30
CA THR A 135 -1.77 3.48 20.02
C THR A 135 -1.56 3.34 21.52
N VAL A 136 -1.72 4.45 22.25
CA VAL A 136 -1.67 4.52 23.71
C VAL A 136 -2.99 5.08 24.23
N GLU A 137 -3.58 4.37 25.18
CA GLU A 137 -4.83 4.73 25.86
C GLU A 137 -4.66 4.54 27.36
N ASP A 138 -5.09 5.51 28.17
CA ASP A 138 -4.95 5.50 29.64
C ASP A 138 -3.52 5.15 30.14
N GLY A 139 -2.50 5.64 29.43
CA GLY A 139 -1.10 5.37 29.77
C GLY A 139 -0.62 3.95 29.50
N ASN A 140 -1.35 3.16 28.70
CA ASN A 140 -0.99 1.81 28.31
C ASN A 140 -0.80 1.70 26.80
N VAL A 141 0.23 0.97 26.36
CA VAL A 141 0.37 0.57 24.95
C VAL A 141 -0.66 -0.50 24.67
N MET A 142 -1.52 -0.27 23.67
CA MET A 142 -2.67 -1.13 23.41
C MET A 142 -2.35 -2.36 22.55
N PRO A 143 -1.62 -2.26 21.43
CA PRO A 143 -1.26 -3.43 20.65
C PRO A 143 -0.02 -4.14 21.22
N LEU A 144 -0.01 -5.48 21.17
CA LEU A 144 1.17 -6.29 21.52
C LEU A 144 2.31 -6.12 20.50
N VAL A 145 1.96 -5.92 19.23
CA VAL A 145 2.89 -5.77 18.11
C VAL A 145 2.67 -4.39 17.47
N PRO A 146 3.71 -3.53 17.38
CA PRO A 146 3.60 -2.26 16.70
C PRO A 146 3.25 -2.42 15.22
N SER A 147 2.59 -1.40 14.67
CA SER A 147 2.52 -1.26 13.22
C SER A 147 3.88 -0.82 12.70
N SER A 148 4.30 -1.36 11.56
CA SER A 148 5.65 -1.20 11.02
C SER A 148 5.62 -0.83 9.54
N GLN A 149 6.41 0.16 9.14
CA GLN A 149 6.63 0.51 7.73
C GLN A 149 8.01 1.11 7.51
N SER A 150 8.76 0.54 6.57
CA SER A 150 10.04 1.09 6.12
C SER A 150 9.85 2.01 4.92
N PHE A 151 10.65 3.08 4.90
CA PHE A 151 10.74 4.03 3.78
C PHE A 151 12.18 4.12 3.30
N VAL A 152 12.40 4.00 2.00
CA VAL A 152 13.71 4.11 1.35
C VAL A 152 13.78 5.45 0.64
N MET A 153 14.73 6.30 1.04
CA MET A 153 14.89 7.63 0.43
C MET A 153 15.76 7.56 -0.83
N HIS A 154 15.33 8.23 -1.90
CA HIS A 154 16.06 8.36 -3.17
C HIS A 154 15.63 9.61 -3.94
N LYS A 155 16.31 9.94 -5.06
CA LYS A 155 16.11 11.20 -5.80
C LYS A 155 14.77 11.31 -6.53
N ALA A 156 14.06 10.19 -6.72
CA ALA A 156 12.76 10.12 -7.39
C ALA A 156 11.56 10.20 -6.46
N ILE A 157 11.76 10.18 -5.14
CA ILE A 157 10.69 10.31 -4.16
C ILE A 157 9.79 11.50 -4.48
N GLY A 158 8.49 11.25 -4.59
CA GLY A 158 7.46 12.27 -4.83
C GLY A 158 7.61 13.05 -6.14
N ALA A 159 8.44 12.57 -7.08
CA ALA A 159 8.51 13.13 -8.41
C ALA A 159 7.23 12.81 -9.20
N LYS A 160 6.93 13.63 -10.20
CA LYS A 160 5.78 13.37 -11.07
C LYS A 160 6.06 12.12 -11.90
N ILE A 161 5.16 11.16 -11.87
CA ILE A 161 5.24 9.94 -12.69
C ILE A 161 4.05 9.85 -13.64
N THR A 162 4.31 9.34 -14.84
CA THR A 162 3.30 9.06 -15.86
C THR A 162 3.51 7.68 -16.45
N TYR A 163 2.42 7.04 -16.86
CA TYR A 163 2.44 5.69 -17.39
C TYR A 163 1.89 5.67 -18.80
N LYS A 164 2.64 5.06 -19.74
CA LYS A 164 2.11 4.78 -21.09
C LYS A 164 0.99 3.75 -21.03
N ASN A 165 1.19 2.70 -20.22
CA ASN A 165 0.18 1.69 -19.93
C ASN A 165 -0.25 1.85 -18.46
N GLN A 166 -1.53 2.12 -18.21
CA GLN A 166 -2.01 2.33 -16.84
C GLN A 166 -1.91 1.05 -16.01
N PRO A 167 -1.55 1.15 -14.72
CA PRO A 167 -1.62 0.01 -13.80
C PRO A 167 -3.08 -0.46 -13.62
N SER A 168 -3.23 -1.71 -13.21
CA SER A 168 -4.55 -2.28 -12.90
C SER A 168 -5.12 -1.65 -11.64
N ASN A 169 -6.40 -1.26 -11.68
CA ASN A 169 -7.13 -0.79 -10.51
C ASN A 169 -7.21 -1.83 -9.37
N ALA A 170 -7.00 -3.11 -9.68
CA ALA A 170 -6.97 -4.17 -8.67
C ALA A 170 -5.65 -4.18 -7.86
N TYR A 171 -4.57 -3.61 -8.40
CA TYR A 171 -3.23 -3.65 -7.84
C TYR A 171 -2.53 -2.30 -7.99
N LEU A 172 -3.01 -1.30 -7.25
CA LEU A 172 -2.47 0.07 -7.23
C LEU A 172 -1.58 0.37 -6.03
N ALA A 173 -1.26 -0.62 -5.18
CA ALA A 173 -0.62 -0.39 -3.89
C ALA A 173 -1.32 0.74 -3.09
N ASP A 174 -0.64 1.87 -2.85
CA ASP A 174 -1.15 3.03 -2.12
C ASP A 174 -1.60 4.18 -3.04
N GLY A 175 -1.64 3.96 -4.37
CA GLY A 175 -2.15 4.90 -5.36
C GLY A 175 -1.23 5.07 -6.57
N PRO A 176 -1.57 5.94 -7.53
CA PRO A 176 -0.85 6.05 -8.81
C PRO A 176 0.63 6.49 -8.72
N ASN A 177 1.11 6.91 -7.53
CA ASN A 177 2.48 7.34 -7.32
C ASN A 177 3.35 6.29 -6.61
N SER A 178 2.90 5.04 -6.43
CA SER A 178 3.65 4.13 -5.56
C SER A 178 5.02 3.68 -6.09
N LEU A 179 5.32 3.84 -7.37
CA LEU A 179 6.69 3.60 -7.86
C LEU A 179 7.71 4.69 -7.45
N VAL A 180 7.26 5.71 -6.70
CA VAL A 180 8.07 6.84 -6.20
C VAL A 180 7.65 7.25 -4.77
N ASP A 181 7.07 6.34 -3.98
CA ASP A 181 6.55 6.64 -2.63
C ASP A 181 7.48 6.26 -1.48
N GLY A 182 8.58 5.57 -1.80
CA GLY A 182 9.61 5.11 -0.87
C GLY A 182 9.30 3.76 -0.23
N ILE A 183 8.22 3.08 -0.60
CA ILE A 183 7.85 1.78 -0.05
C ILE A 183 8.30 0.64 -0.96
N ARG A 184 9.06 -0.28 -0.35
CA ARG A 184 9.47 -1.53 -1.00
C ARG A 184 8.43 -2.62 -0.84
N GLY A 185 8.31 -3.41 -1.90
CA GLY A 185 7.49 -4.61 -1.97
C GLY A 185 8.00 -5.70 -1.04
N THR A 186 7.09 -6.59 -0.67
CA THR A 186 7.39 -7.80 0.11
C THR A 186 6.81 -9.02 -0.62
N TYR A 187 6.97 -10.21 -0.08
CA TYR A 187 6.33 -11.40 -0.66
C TYR A 187 4.79 -11.37 -0.56
N ALA A 188 4.20 -10.40 0.14
CA ALA A 188 2.75 -10.19 0.11
C ALA A 188 2.32 -9.54 -1.22
N VAL A 189 1.81 -10.36 -2.13
CA VAL A 189 1.36 -9.95 -3.48
C VAL A 189 0.31 -8.82 -3.44
N GLY A 190 -0.61 -8.86 -2.47
CA GLY A 190 -1.70 -7.88 -2.36
C GLY A 190 -1.31 -6.53 -1.76
N LYS A 191 -0.03 -6.28 -1.46
CA LYS A 191 0.41 -5.07 -0.76
C LYS A 191 1.69 -4.51 -1.41
N TYR A 192 1.72 -3.20 -1.64
CA TYR A 192 2.91 -2.46 -2.15
C TYR A 192 3.32 -2.71 -3.61
N TRP A 193 2.58 -3.50 -4.37
CA TRP A 193 2.90 -3.78 -5.77
C TRP A 193 1.94 -3.09 -6.74
N HIS A 194 2.51 -2.47 -7.78
CA HIS A 194 1.79 -2.02 -8.99
C HIS A 194 1.72 -3.15 -10.01
N GLY A 195 0.50 -3.57 -10.34
CA GLY A 195 0.25 -4.66 -11.28
C GLY A 195 -0.08 -4.17 -12.70
N PHE A 196 0.61 -4.72 -13.70
CA PHE A 196 0.36 -4.49 -15.12
C PHE A 196 0.01 -5.81 -15.80
N TYR A 197 -1.19 -5.90 -16.38
CA TYR A 197 -1.67 -7.11 -17.04
C TYR A 197 -1.46 -7.05 -18.55
N ALA A 198 -0.83 -8.09 -19.11
CA ALA A 198 -0.66 -8.29 -20.56
C ALA A 198 0.06 -7.16 -21.33
N LYS A 199 0.63 -6.17 -20.62
CA LYS A 199 1.27 -4.99 -21.18
C LYS A 199 2.56 -4.68 -20.44
N ASP A 200 3.52 -4.13 -21.16
CA ASP A 200 4.75 -3.61 -20.56
C ASP A 200 4.45 -2.54 -19.51
N LEU A 201 5.23 -2.53 -18.43
CA LEU A 201 5.33 -1.36 -17.56
C LEU A 201 6.25 -0.35 -18.28
N VAL A 202 5.71 0.83 -18.59
CA VAL A 202 6.50 1.94 -19.15
C VAL A 202 6.14 3.19 -18.37
N ALA A 203 7.03 3.57 -17.46
CA ALA A 203 6.88 4.71 -16.58
C ALA A 203 7.90 5.80 -16.91
N THR A 204 7.45 7.05 -16.90
CA THR A 204 8.30 8.23 -17.08
C THR A 204 8.18 9.14 -15.86
N ILE A 205 9.31 9.37 -15.21
CA ILE A 205 9.48 10.26 -14.07
C ILE A 205 9.99 11.62 -14.58
N ASP A 206 9.37 12.71 -14.13
CA ASP A 206 9.85 14.08 -14.29
C ASP A 206 10.25 14.65 -12.92
N PHE A 207 11.54 14.95 -12.75
CA PHE A 207 12.06 15.58 -11.54
C PHE A 207 11.65 17.05 -11.39
N GLY A 208 11.07 17.68 -12.41
CA GLY A 208 10.80 19.11 -12.50
C GLY A 208 12.06 19.93 -12.81
N ILE A 209 13.18 19.57 -12.20
CA ILE A 209 14.52 20.13 -12.44
C ILE A 209 15.53 19.02 -12.73
N ALA A 210 16.54 19.31 -13.54
CA ALA A 210 17.59 18.34 -13.82
C ALA A 210 18.40 18.00 -12.56
N LYS A 211 18.67 16.72 -12.35
CA LYS A 211 19.44 16.18 -11.23
C LYS A 211 20.63 15.37 -11.77
N ASN A 212 21.74 15.41 -11.05
CA ASN A 212 22.85 14.49 -11.28
C ASN A 212 22.46 13.11 -10.74
N ILE A 213 22.57 12.07 -11.55
CA ILE A 213 22.24 10.68 -11.19
C ILE A 213 23.31 9.73 -11.74
N SER A 214 23.42 8.55 -11.15
CA SER A 214 24.43 7.54 -11.47
C SER A 214 23.91 6.10 -11.37
N SER A 215 22.73 5.91 -10.78
CA SER A 215 22.08 4.61 -10.67
C SER A 215 20.57 4.74 -10.78
N ILE A 216 19.95 3.79 -11.47
CA ILE A 216 18.49 3.64 -11.54
C ILE A 216 18.17 2.16 -11.29
N LYS A 217 17.16 1.90 -10.47
CA LYS A 217 16.73 0.55 -10.11
C LYS A 217 15.23 0.42 -10.16
N LEU A 218 14.73 -0.73 -10.61
CA LEU A 218 13.32 -1.12 -10.53
C LEU A 218 13.22 -2.43 -9.73
N GLY A 219 12.48 -2.42 -8.62
CA GLY A 219 12.15 -3.63 -7.90
C GLY A 219 10.91 -4.32 -8.49
N THR A 220 10.95 -5.64 -8.54
CA THR A 220 9.94 -6.48 -9.21
C THR A 220 9.75 -7.80 -8.48
N LEU A 221 8.59 -8.44 -8.67
CA LEU A 221 8.23 -9.73 -8.08
C LEU A 221 8.02 -10.79 -9.16
N GLN A 222 8.53 -12.01 -8.91
CA GLN A 222 7.99 -13.25 -9.46
C GLN A 222 7.14 -13.93 -8.38
N HIS A 223 5.92 -14.30 -8.74
CA HIS A 223 5.10 -15.21 -7.96
C HIS A 223 4.36 -16.15 -8.92
N TYR A 224 5.02 -17.26 -9.24
CA TYR A 224 4.63 -18.19 -10.32
C TYR A 224 3.15 -18.60 -10.23
N ARG A 225 2.68 -19.00 -9.05
CA ARG A 225 1.28 -19.47 -8.86
C ARG A 225 0.23 -18.41 -9.14
N ASP A 226 0.57 -17.13 -8.98
CA ASP A 226 -0.35 -16.00 -9.18
C ASP A 226 -0.17 -15.35 -10.56
N TRP A 227 0.56 -16.02 -11.46
CA TRP A 227 0.78 -15.59 -12.84
C TRP A 227 1.58 -14.27 -12.91
N ILE A 228 2.37 -13.98 -11.87
CA ILE A 228 3.23 -12.82 -11.77
C ILE A 228 4.64 -13.25 -12.14
N PHE A 229 5.19 -12.64 -13.19
CA PHE A 229 6.52 -12.97 -13.70
C PHE A 229 7.40 -11.73 -13.72
N LEU A 230 8.69 -11.96 -13.51
CA LEU A 230 9.68 -10.91 -13.74
C LEU A 230 9.64 -10.49 -15.22
N PRO A 231 9.87 -9.20 -15.52
CA PRO A 231 9.98 -8.76 -16.90
C PRO A 231 11.14 -9.49 -17.60
N SER A 232 11.01 -9.73 -18.90
CA SER A 232 12.06 -10.37 -19.70
C SER A 232 13.33 -9.53 -19.78
N LYS A 233 13.18 -8.21 -19.71
CA LYS A 233 14.24 -7.20 -19.62
C LYS A 233 13.69 -5.89 -19.08
N VAL A 234 14.58 -5.05 -18.57
CA VAL A 234 14.25 -3.67 -18.18
C VAL A 234 15.22 -2.70 -18.86
N LEU A 235 14.65 -1.81 -19.67
CA LEU A 235 15.34 -0.71 -20.33
C LEU A 235 15.23 0.55 -19.47
N PHE A 236 16.38 1.16 -19.20
CA PHE A 236 16.52 2.41 -18.47
C PHE A 236 17.05 3.50 -19.40
N GLU A 237 16.35 4.62 -19.45
CA GLU A 237 16.69 5.75 -20.31
C GLU A 237 16.58 7.08 -19.55
N ILE A 238 17.37 8.06 -19.96
CA ILE A 238 17.41 9.40 -19.39
C ILE A 238 17.16 10.48 -20.45
N SER A 239 16.62 11.63 -20.05
CA SER A 239 16.40 12.76 -20.94
C SER A 239 16.42 14.10 -20.18
N ASN A 240 16.69 15.19 -20.90
CA ASN A 240 16.54 16.57 -20.39
C ASN A 240 15.33 17.31 -20.98
N ASP A 241 14.79 16.85 -22.11
CA ASP A 241 13.65 17.48 -22.80
C ASP A 241 12.35 16.68 -22.71
N GLY A 242 12.39 15.45 -22.20
CA GLY A 242 11.24 14.56 -22.07
C GLY A 242 10.77 13.96 -23.40
N VAL A 243 11.52 14.16 -24.48
CA VAL A 243 11.20 13.70 -25.84
C VAL A 243 12.30 12.77 -26.36
N ASN A 244 13.55 13.23 -26.32
CA ASN A 244 14.72 12.49 -26.77
C ASN A 244 15.35 11.77 -25.58
N PHE A 245 15.28 10.44 -25.58
CA PHE A 245 15.79 9.59 -24.52
C PHE A 245 17.07 8.89 -24.94
N LYS A 246 18.07 8.92 -24.07
CA LYS A 246 19.34 8.21 -24.17
C LYS A 246 19.26 6.95 -23.31
N GLU A 247 19.52 5.79 -23.91
CA GLU A 247 19.67 4.54 -23.17
C GLU A 247 20.90 4.60 -22.25
N VAL A 248 20.73 4.23 -20.98
CA VAL A 248 21.83 4.06 -20.02
C VAL A 248 22.06 2.60 -19.64
N ALA A 249 21.05 1.74 -19.74
CA ALA A 249 21.19 0.29 -19.63
C ALA A 249 19.96 -0.44 -20.17
N ASN A 250 20.18 -1.68 -20.62
CA ASN A 250 19.14 -2.62 -20.99
C ASN A 250 19.43 -3.97 -20.33
N VAL A 251 18.82 -4.20 -19.17
CA VAL A 251 19.14 -5.32 -18.28
C VAL A 251 18.25 -6.50 -18.59
N VAL A 252 18.83 -7.55 -19.17
CA VAL A 252 18.13 -8.81 -19.46
C VAL A 252 17.91 -9.60 -18.18
N ASN A 253 16.75 -10.25 -18.06
CA ASN A 253 16.45 -11.10 -16.92
C ASN A 253 17.21 -12.44 -16.98
N ASP A 254 17.89 -12.80 -15.90
CA ASP A 254 18.62 -14.04 -15.69
C ASP A 254 17.85 -15.07 -14.85
N VAL A 255 16.66 -14.71 -14.33
CA VAL A 255 15.79 -15.62 -13.58
C VAL A 255 14.85 -16.33 -14.54
N PRO A 256 14.82 -17.68 -14.57
CA PRO A 256 13.91 -18.42 -15.43
C PRO A 256 12.44 -18.10 -15.13
N ALA A 257 11.62 -17.99 -16.17
CA ALA A 257 10.17 -17.88 -16.01
C ALA A 257 9.55 -19.13 -15.34
N THR A 258 10.25 -20.27 -15.37
CA THR A 258 9.85 -21.50 -14.68
C THR A 258 10.26 -21.53 -13.21
N GLU A 259 10.94 -20.51 -12.69
CA GLU A 259 11.23 -20.42 -11.26
C GLU A 259 9.92 -20.29 -10.48
N THR A 260 9.68 -21.24 -9.59
CA THR A 260 8.43 -21.38 -8.84
C THR A 260 8.51 -20.76 -7.45
N GLN A 261 9.73 -20.60 -6.91
CA GLN A 261 9.95 -19.88 -5.68
C GLN A 261 9.71 -18.39 -5.90
N SER A 262 8.91 -17.80 -5.02
CA SER A 262 8.66 -16.36 -5.04
C SER A 262 10.00 -15.61 -4.95
N THR A 263 10.24 -14.72 -5.90
CA THR A 263 11.53 -14.06 -6.07
C THR A 263 11.32 -12.56 -6.22
N ILE A 264 11.91 -11.76 -5.33
CA ILE A 264 11.99 -10.31 -5.52
C ILE A 264 13.33 -9.99 -6.17
N LYS A 265 13.32 -9.21 -7.24
CA LYS A 265 14.53 -8.83 -7.99
C LYS A 265 14.56 -7.35 -8.31
N ASP A 266 15.73 -6.77 -8.08
CA ASP A 266 16.08 -5.41 -8.49
C ASP A 266 16.81 -5.43 -9.83
N PHE A 267 16.17 -4.94 -10.89
CA PHE A 267 16.87 -4.61 -12.14
C PHE A 267 17.58 -3.29 -11.96
N THR A 268 18.90 -3.25 -12.20
CA THR A 268 19.73 -2.09 -11.85
C THR A 268 20.59 -1.64 -13.02
N ALA A 269 20.55 -0.35 -13.33
CA ALA A 269 21.47 0.35 -14.20
C ALA A 269 22.47 1.14 -13.36
N LYS A 270 23.78 0.94 -13.56
CA LYS A 270 24.85 1.77 -12.99
C LYS A 270 25.64 2.40 -14.12
N PHE A 271 25.88 3.70 -14.05
CA PHE A 271 26.55 4.48 -15.09
C PHE A 271 27.32 5.64 -14.47
N ASN A 272 28.16 6.31 -15.28
CA ASN A 272 28.85 7.53 -14.84
C ASN A 272 27.82 8.61 -14.47
N ILE A 273 28.20 9.59 -13.64
CA ILE A 273 27.28 10.67 -13.27
C ILE A 273 26.81 11.40 -14.53
N GLU A 274 25.50 11.44 -14.73
CA GLU A 274 24.82 12.11 -15.83
C GLU A 274 23.80 13.11 -15.28
N ASN A 275 23.59 14.21 -15.99
CA ASN A 275 22.58 15.21 -15.63
C ASN A 275 21.29 14.96 -16.43
N ALA A 276 20.20 14.67 -15.73
CA ALA A 276 18.92 14.33 -16.34
C ALA A 276 17.74 14.92 -15.56
N ARG A 277 16.72 15.39 -16.28
CA ARG A 277 15.43 15.80 -15.70
C ARG A 277 14.40 14.67 -15.73
N TYR A 278 14.45 13.84 -16.77
CA TYR A 278 13.50 12.76 -17.00
C TYR A 278 14.20 11.41 -16.96
N ILE A 279 13.49 10.43 -16.42
CA ILE A 279 13.87 9.02 -16.48
C ILE A 279 12.70 8.24 -17.08
N ARG A 280 12.99 7.31 -17.99
CA ARG A 280 12.02 6.33 -18.48
C ARG A 280 12.49 4.93 -18.14
N VAL A 281 11.61 4.16 -17.52
CA VAL A 281 11.84 2.76 -17.16
C VAL A 281 10.81 1.91 -17.90
N SER A 282 11.29 1.01 -18.75
CA SER A 282 10.46 0.13 -19.58
C SER A 282 10.76 -1.33 -19.25
N ALA A 283 9.84 -1.99 -18.55
CA ALA A 283 9.92 -3.40 -18.21
C ALA A 283 9.06 -4.23 -19.18
N THR A 284 9.70 -5.07 -19.98
CA THR A 284 9.05 -5.83 -21.05
C THR A 284 8.37 -7.08 -20.50
N ILE A 285 7.06 -7.19 -20.69
CA ILE A 285 6.28 -8.32 -20.21
C ILE A 285 6.63 -9.61 -20.96
N LEU A 286 6.54 -10.73 -20.26
CA LEU A 286 6.59 -12.03 -20.91
C LEU A 286 5.35 -12.17 -21.82
N PRO A 287 5.48 -12.60 -23.09
CA PRO A 287 4.35 -12.63 -24.02
C PRO A 287 3.17 -13.48 -23.53
N ALA A 288 3.47 -14.59 -22.84
CA ALA A 288 2.50 -15.49 -22.25
C ALA A 288 3.15 -16.34 -21.15
N ALA A 289 2.34 -16.95 -20.28
CA ALA A 289 2.84 -17.85 -19.25
C ALA A 289 3.57 -19.05 -19.89
N PRO A 290 4.70 -19.49 -19.30
CA PRO A 290 5.57 -20.49 -19.89
C PRO A 290 4.92 -21.88 -19.92
N LYS A 291 5.51 -22.77 -20.73
CA LYS A 291 5.09 -24.17 -20.79
C LYS A 291 5.17 -24.83 -19.42
N GLY A 292 4.13 -25.57 -19.05
CA GLY A 292 4.00 -26.24 -17.74
C GLY A 292 3.41 -25.38 -16.63
N HIS A 293 3.09 -24.11 -16.90
CA HIS A 293 2.31 -23.28 -15.99
C HIS A 293 0.81 -23.57 -16.14
N PRO A 294 -0.02 -23.56 -15.08
CA PRO A 294 -1.48 -23.79 -15.19
C PRO A 294 -2.20 -22.83 -16.16
N GLY A 295 -1.61 -21.66 -16.38
CA GLY A 295 -2.03 -20.65 -17.36
C GLY A 295 -1.24 -20.62 -18.66
N GLU A 296 -0.57 -21.71 -19.05
CA GLU A 296 0.26 -21.79 -20.26
C GLU A 296 -0.39 -21.09 -21.48
N GLY A 297 0.38 -20.24 -22.16
CA GLY A 297 -0.08 -19.51 -23.34
C GLY A 297 -1.06 -18.36 -23.07
N LYS A 298 -1.39 -18.06 -21.80
CA LYS A 298 -2.24 -16.93 -21.41
C LYS A 298 -1.41 -15.70 -21.00
N PRO A 299 -2.00 -14.49 -21.04
CA PRO A 299 -1.31 -13.29 -20.59
C PRO A 299 -0.99 -13.32 -19.09
N VAL A 300 0.08 -12.62 -18.71
CA VAL A 300 0.64 -12.61 -17.35
C VAL A 300 0.67 -11.20 -16.75
N TRP A 301 1.14 -11.11 -15.51
CA TRP A 301 1.34 -9.87 -14.78
C TRP A 301 2.82 -9.50 -14.65
N ILE A 302 3.12 -8.19 -14.70
CA ILE A 302 4.31 -7.60 -14.07
C ILE A 302 3.86 -6.93 -12.77
N PHE A 303 4.57 -7.22 -11.67
CA PHE A 303 4.43 -6.49 -10.41
C PHE A 303 5.73 -5.75 -10.12
N ALA A 304 5.63 -4.44 -9.85
CA ALA A 304 6.74 -3.56 -9.51
C ALA A 304 6.42 -2.73 -8.26
N ASP A 305 7.42 -2.45 -7.42
CA ASP A 305 7.25 -1.71 -6.16
C ASP A 305 7.76 -0.27 -6.27
N GLU A 306 9.04 -0.07 -6.61
CA GLU A 306 9.74 1.21 -6.46
C GLU A 306 10.77 1.44 -7.57
N ILE A 307 10.88 2.70 -8.04
CA ILE A 307 11.97 3.16 -8.91
C ILE A 307 12.97 3.98 -8.10
N ILE A 308 14.05 3.35 -7.68
CA ILE A 308 15.10 3.98 -6.87
C ILE A 308 16.11 4.69 -7.79
N VAL A 309 16.48 5.93 -7.45
CA VAL A 309 17.43 6.74 -8.21
C VAL A 309 18.46 7.38 -7.29
N GLU A 310 19.75 7.16 -7.58
CA GLU A 310 20.89 7.70 -6.82
C GLU A 310 21.80 8.57 -7.68
#